data_AF-A0A971PGJ4-F1
#
_entry.id   AF-A0A971PGJ4-F1
#
_cell.length_a   1.000
_cell.length_b   1.000
_cell.length_c   1.000
_cell.angle_alpha   90.00
_cell.angle_beta   90.00
_cell.angle_gamma   90.00
#
_symmetry.space_group_name_H-M   'P 1'
#
loop_
_entity.id
_entity.type
_entity.pdbx_description
1 polymer ?
#
loop_
_entity_poly.entity_id
_entity_poly.type
_entity_poly.pdbx_seq_one_letter_code
_entity_poly.pdbx_strand_id
1 'polypeptide(L)'
;ITNLARLVYAEARGESFTGQVAVAAVALNRLFSKDFGNTLNEVIFEPGAFTAVNDGQFYLTPDTVAYEAVRNALNGWDPTGNAVYYWNPKTATNKWIWSRPIICKIGNHVFAH
;
A
#
# COMPACT_ATOMS: atom_id res chain seq x y z
N ILE A 1 -11.55 -7.82 2.51
CA ILE A 1 -10.42 -8.20 3.40
C ILE A 1 -9.37 -9.04 2.67
N THR A 2 -9.71 -10.19 2.07
CA THR A 2 -8.71 -11.07 1.41
C THR A 2 -7.87 -10.40 0.32
N ASN A 3 -8.47 -9.61 -0.58
CA ASN A 3 -7.71 -8.89 -1.62
C ASN A 3 -6.77 -7.83 -1.03
N LEU A 4 -7.16 -7.18 0.06
CA LEU A 4 -6.30 -6.21 0.73
C LEU A 4 -5.14 -6.92 1.45
N ALA A 5 -5.36 -8.10 2.04
CA ALA A 5 -4.28 -8.90 2.63
C ALA A 5 -3.31 -9.43 1.58
N ARG A 6 -3.81 -9.85 0.40
CA ARG A 6 -3.01 -10.19 -0.77
C ARG A 6 -2.13 -9.04 -1.23
N LEU A 7 -2.71 -7.84 -1.32
CA LEU A 7 -1.95 -6.64 -1.65
C LEU A 7 -0.83 -6.40 -0.63
N VAL A 8 -1.15 -6.35 0.66
CA VAL A 8 -0.17 -6.11 1.74
C VAL A 8 0.94 -7.13 1.72
N TYR A 9 0.59 -8.41 1.56
CA TYR A 9 1.59 -9.48 1.50
C TYR A 9 2.50 -9.33 0.29
N ALA A 10 1.96 -8.99 -0.88
CA ALA A 10 2.77 -8.88 -2.08
C ALA A 10 3.66 -7.62 -2.10
N GLU A 11 3.21 -6.52 -1.50
CA GLU A 11 3.92 -5.23 -1.52
C GLU A 11 4.83 -5.02 -0.31
N ALA A 12 4.56 -5.67 0.84
CA ALA A 12 5.27 -5.41 2.10
C ALA A 12 5.71 -6.68 2.85
N ARG A 13 5.70 -7.86 2.22
CA ARG A 13 6.32 -9.05 2.82
C ARG A 13 7.80 -8.81 3.06
N GLY A 14 8.23 -9.11 4.29
CA GLY A 14 9.61 -8.86 4.74
C GLY A 14 9.84 -7.45 5.31
N GLU A 15 8.88 -6.53 5.17
CA GLU A 15 8.89 -5.27 5.90
C GLU A 15 8.42 -5.47 7.35
N SER A 16 8.72 -4.48 8.20
CA SER A 16 8.18 -4.42 9.56
C SER A 16 6.65 -4.46 9.57
N PHE A 17 6.05 -4.89 10.69
CA PHE A 17 4.59 -4.88 10.85
C PHE A 17 3.98 -3.50 10.56
N THR A 18 4.61 -2.43 11.05
CA THR A 18 4.22 -1.03 10.76
C THR A 18 4.24 -0.74 9.25
N GLY A 19 5.22 -1.27 8.51
CA GLY A 19 5.28 -1.13 7.05
C GLY A 19 4.15 -1.88 6.33
N GLN A 20 3.73 -3.03 6.85
CA GLN A 20 2.57 -3.76 6.31
C GLN A 20 1.26 -3.01 6.58
N VAL A 21 1.09 -2.47 7.79
CA VAL A 21 -0.05 -1.60 8.13
C VAL A 21 -0.06 -0.36 7.24
N ALA A 22 1.11 0.23 6.97
CA ALA A 22 1.25 1.41 6.11
C ALA A 22 0.73 1.18 4.67
N VAL A 23 1.05 0.04 4.05
CA VAL A 23 0.52 -0.30 2.71
C VAL A 23 -1.01 -0.51 2.75
N ALA A 24 -1.52 -1.16 3.80
CA ALA A 24 -2.97 -1.32 3.97
C ALA A 24 -3.66 0.04 4.11
N ALA A 25 -3.09 0.95 4.89
CA ALA A 25 -3.60 2.29 5.10
C ALA A 25 -3.63 3.11 3.79
N VAL A 26 -2.58 3.05 2.96
CA VAL A 26 -2.57 3.71 1.65
C VAL A 26 -3.73 3.26 0.76
N ALA A 27 -4.01 1.96 0.69
CA ALA A 27 -5.13 1.45 -0.11
C ALA A 27 -6.50 1.93 0.42
N LEU A 28 -6.65 2.04 1.75
CA LEU A 28 -7.85 2.61 2.37
C LEU A 28 -7.95 4.12 2.14
N ASN A 29 -6.83 4.85 2.22
CA ASN A 29 -6.78 6.29 1.94
C ASN A 29 -7.17 6.59 0.49
N ARG A 30 -6.73 5.75 -0.46
CA ARG A 30 -7.19 5.82 -1.86
C ARG A 30 -8.69 5.57 -1.97
N LEU A 31 -9.22 4.54 -1.31
CA LEU A 31 -10.66 4.24 -1.31
C LEU A 31 -11.51 5.43 -0.82
N PHE A 32 -11.01 6.20 0.15
CA PHE A 32 -11.70 7.37 0.70
C PHE A 32 -11.38 8.68 -0.02
N SER A 33 -10.51 8.66 -1.03
CA SER A 33 -10.16 9.82 -1.83
C SER A 33 -11.00 9.86 -3.11
N LYS A 34 -11.37 11.09 -3.52
CA LYS A 34 -12.09 11.35 -4.78
C LYS A 34 -11.24 11.13 -6.03
N ASP A 35 -9.92 11.00 -5.87
CA ASP A 35 -8.96 10.92 -6.97
C ASP A 35 -8.70 9.47 -7.43
N PHE A 36 -9.29 8.48 -6.75
CA PHE A 36 -9.09 7.05 -7.01
C PHE A 36 -10.44 6.31 -7.11
N GLY A 37 -10.38 4.99 -7.29
CA GLY A 37 -11.56 4.13 -7.37
C GLY A 37 -12.43 4.14 -6.10
N ASN A 38 -13.74 3.93 -6.29
CA ASN A 38 -14.74 3.95 -5.22
C ASN A 38 -14.91 2.58 -4.53
N THR A 39 -14.18 1.56 -4.98
CA THR A 39 -14.13 0.24 -4.34
C THR A 39 -12.68 -0.22 -4.15
N LEU A 40 -12.44 -1.08 -3.16
CA LEU A 40 -11.10 -1.65 -2.94
C LEU A 40 -10.58 -2.37 -4.18
N ASN A 41 -11.45 -3.01 -4.96
CA ASN A 41 -11.03 -3.68 -6.18
C ASN A 41 -10.60 -2.66 -7.25
N GLU A 42 -11.34 -1.56 -7.42
CA GLU A 42 -10.93 -0.49 -8.34
C GLU A 42 -9.59 0.12 -7.94
N VAL A 43 -9.36 0.35 -6.64
CA VAL A 43 -8.08 0.83 -6.13
C VAL A 43 -6.95 -0.18 -6.36
N ILE A 44 -7.16 -1.45 -6.03
CA ILE A 44 -6.14 -2.51 -6.13
C ILE A 44 -5.78 -2.80 -7.58
N PHE A 45 -6.77 -2.82 -8.48
CA PHE A 45 -6.57 -3.20 -9.88
C PHE A 45 -6.42 -2.01 -10.83
N GLU A 46 -6.27 -0.80 -10.30
CA GLU A 46 -5.89 0.37 -11.10
C GLU A 46 -4.57 0.09 -11.83
N PRO A 47 -4.50 0.26 -13.17
CA PRO A 47 -3.31 -0.07 -13.94
C PRO A 47 -2.06 0.65 -13.43
N GLY A 48 -1.06 -0.12 -13.00
CA GLY A 48 0.22 0.41 -12.50
C GLY A 48 0.18 0.95 -11.06
N ALA A 49 -0.95 0.83 -10.35
CA ALA A 49 -1.07 1.27 -8.97
C ALA A 49 -0.25 0.42 -7.99
N PHE A 50 -0.13 -0.88 -8.27
CA PHE A 50 0.58 -1.86 -7.46
C PHE A 50 1.29 -2.86 -8.36
N THR A 51 2.62 -2.95 -8.22
CA THR A 51 3.46 -3.84 -9.04
C THR A 51 3.10 -5.31 -8.84
N ALA A 52 2.67 -5.67 -7.63
CA ALA A 52 2.27 -7.01 -7.24
C ALA A 52 1.15 -7.63 -8.11
N VAL A 53 0.26 -6.80 -8.65
CA VAL A 53 -0.85 -7.25 -9.50
C VAL A 53 -0.34 -7.73 -10.85
N ASN A 54 0.63 -7.00 -11.42
CA ASN A 54 1.20 -7.32 -12.72
C ASN A 54 2.18 -8.52 -12.64
N ASP A 55 2.92 -8.63 -11.55
CA ASP A 55 3.97 -9.65 -11.37
C ASP A 55 3.41 -10.99 -10.82
N GLY A 56 2.08 -11.13 -10.73
CA GLY A 56 1.38 -12.34 -10.28
C GLY A 56 1.48 -12.63 -8.78
N GLN A 57 2.29 -11.87 -8.03
CA GLN A 57 2.49 -12.01 -6.59
C GLN A 57 1.20 -11.78 -5.79
N PHE A 58 0.28 -10.96 -6.32
CA PHE A 58 -1.03 -10.72 -5.72
C PHE A 58 -1.84 -12.00 -5.47
N TYR A 59 -1.67 -13.04 -6.29
CA TYR A 59 -2.45 -14.27 -6.17
C TYR A 59 -1.88 -15.28 -5.17
N LEU A 60 -0.74 -14.97 -4.54
CA LEU A 60 -0.19 -15.79 -3.47
C LEU A 60 -1.12 -15.82 -2.25
N THR A 61 -0.97 -16.88 -1.44
CA THR A 61 -1.70 -16.99 -0.18
C THR A 61 -1.07 -16.05 0.86
N PRO A 62 -1.81 -15.06 1.39
CA PRO A 62 -1.29 -14.17 2.43
C PRO A 62 -1.03 -14.92 3.73
N ASP A 63 -0.03 -14.50 4.48
CA ASP A 63 0.21 -14.99 5.83
C ASP A 63 -0.69 -14.30 6.87
N THR A 64 -0.66 -14.81 8.10
CA THR A 64 -1.45 -14.26 9.21
C THR A 64 -1.08 -12.81 9.54
N VAL A 65 0.19 -12.45 9.36
CA VAL A 65 0.71 -11.10 9.63
C VAL A 65 0.07 -10.08 8.70
N ALA A 66 -0.06 -10.39 7.41
CA ALA A 66 -0.74 -9.53 6.45
C ALA A 66 -2.21 -9.32 6.82
N TYR A 67 -2.92 -10.38 7.25
CA TYR A 67 -4.31 -10.24 7.73
C TYR A 67 -4.42 -9.38 8.98
N GLU A 68 -3.49 -9.51 9.93
CA GLU A 68 -3.44 -8.69 11.14
C GLU A 68 -3.15 -7.23 10.82
N ALA A 69 -2.23 -6.95 9.91
CA ALA A 69 -1.93 -5.60 9.45
C ALA A 69 -3.17 -4.93 8.83
N VAL A 70 -3.91 -5.66 7.97
CA VAL A 70 -5.16 -5.19 7.39
C VAL A 70 -6.22 -4.89 8.44
N ARG A 71 -6.39 -5.75 9.44
CA ARG A 71 -7.34 -5.51 10.53
C ARG A 71 -6.99 -4.24 11.32
N ASN A 72 -5.70 -4.01 11.57
CA ASN A 72 -5.24 -2.81 12.26
C ASN A 72 -5.53 -1.54 11.46
N ALA A 73 -5.26 -1.54 10.15
CA ALA A 73 -5.59 -0.41 9.29
C ALA A 73 -7.10 -0.16 9.20
N LEU A 74 -7.93 -1.23 9.11
CA LEU A 74 -9.39 -1.12 9.15
C LEU A 74 -9.92 -0.57 10.47
N ASN A 75 -9.21 -0.81 11.58
CA ASN A 75 -9.52 -0.24 12.89
C ASN A 75 -9.01 1.21 13.06
N GLY A 76 -8.48 1.81 12.00
CA GLY A 76 -8.09 3.22 11.96
C GLY A 76 -6.61 3.50 12.24
N TRP A 77 -5.76 2.47 12.35
CA TRP A 77 -4.33 2.72 12.47
C TRP A 77 -3.72 3.05 11.10
N ASP A 78 -3.41 4.34 10.89
CA ASP A 78 -2.61 4.82 9.75
C ASP A 78 -1.26 5.39 10.23
N PRO A 79 -0.13 4.67 10.05
CA PRO A 79 1.20 5.16 10.40
C PRO A 79 1.80 6.12 9.35
N THR A 80 1.11 6.36 8.23
CA THR A 80 1.61 7.11 7.07
C THR A 80 1.19 8.58 7.06
N GLY A 81 0.21 8.96 7.87
CA GLY A 81 -0.34 10.32 7.90
C GLY A 81 -1.18 10.65 6.67
N ASN A 82 -2.13 9.78 6.29
CA ASN A 82 -3.00 9.92 5.12
C ASN A 82 -2.26 9.87 3.77
N ALA A 83 -1.18 9.10 3.67
CA ALA A 83 -0.48 8.92 2.41
C ALA A 83 -1.37 8.19 1.39
N VAL A 84 -1.25 8.58 0.11
CA VAL A 84 -1.91 7.91 -1.02
C VAL A 84 -0.91 7.35 -2.04
N TYR A 85 0.39 7.66 -1.87
CA TYR A 85 1.47 7.09 -2.66
C TYR A 85 2.56 6.52 -1.77
N TYR A 86 3.26 5.52 -2.27
CA TYR A 86 4.53 5.08 -1.74
C TYR A 86 5.45 4.56 -2.85
N TRP A 87 6.75 4.53 -2.57
CA TRP A 87 7.74 3.92 -3.46
C TRP A 87 8.98 3.49 -2.69
N ASN A 88 9.75 2.56 -3.27
CA ASN A 88 11.09 2.27 -2.79
C ASN A 88 12.08 3.30 -3.38
N PRO A 89 12.70 4.17 -2.55
CA PRO A 89 13.58 5.23 -3.03
C PRO A 89 14.86 4.71 -3.68
N LYS A 90 15.22 3.43 -3.49
CA LYS A 90 16.40 2.81 -4.11
C LYS A 90 16.15 2.39 -5.56
N THR A 91 14.90 2.10 -5.93
CA THR A 91 14.55 1.54 -7.25
C THR A 91 13.63 2.45 -8.07
N ALA A 92 12.98 3.44 -7.45
CA ALA A 92 12.05 4.33 -8.14
C ALA A 92 12.75 5.27 -9.13
N THR A 93 12.47 5.09 -10.42
CA THR A 93 13.00 5.91 -11.53
C THR A 93 12.01 6.96 -12.04
N ASN A 94 10.73 6.85 -11.70
CA ASN A 94 9.70 7.78 -12.15
C ASN A 94 9.88 9.16 -11.49
N LYS A 95 10.30 10.18 -12.25
CA LYS A 95 10.52 11.54 -11.73
C LYS A 95 9.28 12.19 -11.14
N TRP A 96 8.08 11.83 -11.62
CA TRP A 96 6.83 12.38 -11.10
C TRP A 96 6.58 11.95 -9.65
N ILE A 97 6.97 10.73 -9.24
CA ILE A 97 6.73 10.31 -7.85
C ILE A 97 7.55 11.14 -6.86
N TRP A 98 8.73 11.61 -7.28
CA TRP A 98 9.61 12.44 -6.47
C TRP A 98 9.17 13.90 -6.36
N SER A 99 8.18 14.35 -7.16
CA SER A 99 7.58 15.68 -6.98
C SER A 99 6.44 15.69 -5.96
N ARG A 100 6.02 14.50 -5.48
CA ARG A 100 4.98 14.35 -4.48
C ARG A 100 5.45 14.82 -3.08
N PRO A 101 4.61 15.48 -2.28
CA PRO A 101 4.96 15.87 -0.91
C PRO A 101 5.23 14.65 -0.02
N ILE A 102 6.50 14.40 0.30
CA ILE A 102 6.92 13.28 1.17
C ILE A 102 6.46 13.55 2.61
N ILE A 103 5.83 12.55 3.22
CA ILE A 103 5.36 12.59 4.61
C ILE A 103 6.36 11.89 5.53
N CYS A 104 6.69 10.63 5.24
CA CYS A 104 7.58 9.83 6.07
C CYS A 104 8.24 8.68 5.29
N LYS A 105 9.16 7.99 5.95
CA LYS A 105 9.74 6.74 5.48
C LYS A 105 9.56 5.65 6.53
N ILE A 106 9.00 4.51 6.13
CA ILE A 106 8.82 3.33 6.99
C ILE A 106 9.45 2.15 6.26
N GLY A 107 10.47 1.56 6.88
CA GLY A 107 11.26 0.49 6.25
C GLY A 107 11.88 0.94 4.93
N ASN A 108 11.63 0.18 3.87
CA ASN A 108 12.12 0.47 2.53
C ASN A 108 11.21 1.41 1.72
N HIS A 109 10.08 1.86 2.26
CA HIS A 109 9.12 2.70 1.55
C HIS A 109 9.11 4.15 2.03
N VAL A 110 9.08 5.08 1.07
CA VAL A 110 8.72 6.49 1.29
C VAL A 110 7.23 6.63 1.01
N PHE A 111 6.52 7.40 1.85
CA PHE A 111 5.08 7.64 1.76
C PHE A 111 4.81 9.13 1.51
N ALA A 112 3.83 9.44 0.67
CA ALA A 112 3.54 10.81 0.22
C ALA A 112 2.05 11.06 -0.12
N HIS A 113 1.71 12.34 -0.28
CA HIS A 113 0.45 12.81 -0.85
C HIS A 113 0.47 12.95 -2.36
#